data_AF-A0A534XG15-F1
#
_entry.id   AF-A0A534XG15-F1
#
_cell.length_a   1.000
_cell.length_b   1.000
_cell.length_c   1.000
_cell.angle_alpha   90.00
_cell.angle_beta   90.00
_cell.angle_gamma   90.00
#
_symmetry.space_group_name_H-M   'P 1'
#
loop_
_entity.id
_entity.type
_entity.pdbx_description
1 polymer ?
#
loop_
_entity_poly.entity_id
_entity_poly.type
_entity_poly.pdbx_seq_one_letter_code
_entity_poly.pdbx_strand_id
1 'polypeptide(L)' 'QEKEASIYLSNVVPICPRCNKPTRVGHRRLPDGRGERICRRCGEPLGGE' A
#
# COMPACT_ATOMS: atom_id res chain seq x y z
N GLN A 1 12.71 -14.80 -26.56
CA GLN A 1 11.59 -14.02 -26.01
C GLN A 1 11.68 -14.16 -24.51
N GLU A 2 11.97 -13.08 -23.79
CA GLU A 2 12.08 -13.12 -22.33
C GLU A 2 10.71 -12.88 -21.69
N LYS A 3 10.47 -13.46 -20.50
CA LYS A 3 9.23 -13.34 -19.73
C LYS A 3 9.56 -13.17 -18.26
N GLU A 4 8.72 -12.43 -17.55
CA GLU A 4 8.85 -12.21 -16.13
C GLU A 4 8.63 -13.53 -15.37
N ALA A 5 9.52 -13.82 -14.42
CA ALA A 5 9.36 -14.94 -13.51
C ALA A 5 8.52 -14.53 -12.29
N SER A 6 7.84 -15.49 -11.66
CA SER A 6 7.12 -15.25 -10.41
C SER A 6 8.09 -14.86 -9.28
N ILE A 7 7.64 -13.98 -8.39
CA ILE A 7 8.31 -13.65 -7.14
C ILE A 7 7.38 -13.88 -5.95
N TYR A 8 7.94 -14.17 -4.78
CA TYR A 8 7.15 -14.32 -3.56
C TYR A 8 6.57 -12.99 -3.10
N LEU A 9 5.29 -12.97 -2.73
CA LEU A 9 4.60 -11.78 -2.23
C LEU A 9 5.27 -11.18 -0.99
N SER A 10 5.88 -12.01 -0.14
CA SER A 10 6.62 -11.56 1.05
C SER A 10 7.87 -10.73 0.73
N ASN A 11 8.37 -10.80 -0.50
CA ASN A 11 9.57 -10.08 -0.94
C ASN A 11 9.24 -8.70 -1.54
N VAL A 12 7.95 -8.33 -1.63
CA VAL A 12 7.52 -7.03 -2.13
C VAL A 12 6.87 -6.19 -1.03
N VAL A 13 6.98 -4.87 -1.17
CA VAL A 13 6.32 -3.89 -0.30
C VAL A 13 5.68 -2.79 -1.14
N PRO A 14 4.52 -2.26 -0.75
CA PRO A 14 3.90 -1.16 -1.48
C PRO A 14 4.69 0.13 -1.27
N ILE A 15 4.82 0.90 -2.35
CA ILE A 15 5.28 2.28 -2.30
C ILE A 15 4.07 3.17 -2.06
N CYS A 16 4.16 4.05 -1.06
CA CYS A 16 3.11 5.02 -0.82
C CYS A 16 3.13 6.10 -1.93
N PRO A 17 2.03 6.34 -2.65
CA PRO A 17 2.00 7.34 -3.73
C PRO A 17 2.19 8.78 -3.23
N ARG A 18 1.92 9.03 -1.94
CA ARG A 18 1.99 10.37 -1.32
C ARG A 18 3.39 10.74 -0.85
N CYS A 19 4.13 9.79 -0.27
CA CYS A 19 5.48 10.07 0.25
C CYS A 19 6.60 9.34 -0.51
N ASN A 20 6.27 8.62 -1.58
CA ASN A 20 7.17 7.86 -2.47
C ASN A 20 8.18 6.98 -1.72
N LYS A 21 7.75 6.39 -0.61
CA LYS A 21 8.57 5.58 0.29
C LYS A 21 7.95 4.20 0.45
N PRO A 22 8.77 3.13 0.56
CA PRO A 22 8.28 1.80 0.91
C PRO A 22 7.67 1.84 2.31
N THR A 23 6.49 1.25 2.47
CA THR A 23 5.74 1.33 3.72
C THR A 23 4.94 0.06 3.98
N ARG A 24 4.62 -0.19 5.25
CA ARG A 24 3.64 -1.22 5.63
C ARG A 24 2.23 -0.64 5.56
N VAL A 25 1.27 -1.51 5.22
CA VAL A 25 -0.16 -1.19 5.19
C VAL A 25 -0.72 -1.16 6.62
N GLY A 26 -1.40 -0.07 6.96
CA GLY A 26 -2.30 0.04 8.11
C GLY A 26 -3.75 0.07 7.65
N HIS A 27 -4.70 -0.01 8.59
CA HIS A 27 -6.12 0.09 8.32
C HIS A 27 -6.74 1.14 9.24
N ARG A 28 -7.65 1.96 8.71
CA ARG A 28 -8.54 2.82 9.49
C ARG A 28 -9.98 2.66 9.02
N ARG A 29 -10.94 3.03 9.85
CA ARG A 29 -12.35 3.13 9.46
C ARG A 29 -12.70 4.58 9.20
N LEU A 30 -13.41 4.82 8.10
CA LEU A 30 -13.97 6.11 7.78
C LEU A 30 -15.32 6.30 8.48
N PRO A 31 -15.83 7.53 8.61
CA PRO A 31 -17.11 7.81 9.28
C PRO A 31 -18.31 7.09 8.66
N ASP A 32 -18.25 6.82 7.35
CA ASP A 32 -19.20 6.05 6.54
C ASP A 32 -19.07 4.53 6.73
N GLY A 33 -18.23 4.06 7.66
CA GLY A 33 -18.07 2.66 8.02
C GLY A 33 -17.18 1.83 7.09
N ARG A 34 -16.74 2.41 5.96
CA ARG A 34 -15.78 1.76 5.04
C ARG A 34 -14.39 1.68 5.66
N GLY A 35 -13.69 0.59 5.34
CA GLY A 35 -12.29 0.39 5.70
C GLY A 35 -11.37 0.99 4.65
N GLU A 36 -10.33 1.69 5.08
CA GLU A 36 -9.33 2.28 4.21
C GLU A 36 -7.93 1.78 4.58
N ARG A 37 -7.14 1.46 3.56
CA ARG A 37 -5.70 1.14 3.71
C ARG A 37 -4.92 2.43 3.83
N ILE A 38 -4.06 2.53 4.84
CA ILE A 38 -3.24 3.71 5.09
C ILE A 38 -1.75 3.38 5.10
N CYS A 39 -0.94 4.37 4.75
CA CYS A 39 0.50 4.33 4.90
C CYS A 39 0.85 4.44 6.38
N ARG A 40 1.51 3.44 6.97
CA ARG A 40 1.95 3.54 8.38
C ARG A 40 3.02 4.60 8.63
N ARG A 41 3.63 5.16 7.58
CA ARG A 41 4.69 6.17 7.68
C ARG A 41 4.15 7.60 7.70
N CYS A 42 3.20 7.93 6.83
CA CYS A 42 2.64 9.30 6.73
C CYS A 42 1.16 9.41 7.08
N GLY A 43 0.46 8.29 7.35
CA GLY A 43 -0.97 8.28 7.72
C GLY A 43 -1.94 8.43 6.55
N GLU A 44 -1.45 8.78 5.36
CA GLU A 44 -2.27 9.00 4.18
C GLU A 44 -2.84 7.69 3.59
N PRO A 45 -3.98 7.75 2.86
CA PRO A 45 -4.53 6.63 2.12
C PRO A 45 -3.54 6.00 1.13
N LEU A 46 -3.58 4.67 1.02
CA LEU A 46 -2.89 3.88 -0.01
C LEU A 46 -3.81 3.46 -1.16
N GLY A 47 -5.13 3.54 -0.97
CA GLY A 47 -6.09 3.43 -2.07
C GLY A 47 -6.04 4.73 -2.83
N GLY A 48 -5.26 4.76 -3.92
CA GLY A 48 -5.10 5.96 -4.72
C GLY A 48 -6.45 6.51 -5.19
N GLU A 49 -6.55 7.84 -5.14
CA GLU A 49 -7.26 8.62 -6.14
C GLU A 49 -6.22 9.16 -7.12
#